data_AF-A0A520YYI2-F1
#
_entry.id   AF-A0A520YYI2-F1
#
_cell.length_a   1.000
_cell.length_b   1.000
_cell.length_c   1.000
_cell.angle_alpha   90.00
_cell.angle_beta   90.00
_cell.angle_gamma   90.00
#
_symmetry.space_group_name_H-M   'P 1'
#
loop_
_entity.id
_entity.type
_entity.pdbx_description
1 polymer ?
#
loop_
_entity_poly.entity_id
_entity_poly.type
_entity_poly.pdbx_seq_one_letter_code
_entity_poly.pdbx_strand_id
1 'polypeptide(L)'
;MDQCSGTSLQLCQRAWQALAVCVRAVACRIGPRQSRSYPPALRCRFTGALLVIVLGASALMSAPPSFAGKTEHANSTGIAEQRALLILRALWLPTRDDAKTLQQDLQVLAGYIAERPQALALLESVAGKALKIRYRKGEFRTKVSATNFRVHAATIYFDPRSAAHFSQQGCLENSATCQASPADTFLHELLHASAALLDSADFLRTVTPASAIYPHRHESEIIARERQLFTAMTAADSRPRPLRSSHAGKLVPARCVTCI
;
A
#
# COMPACT_ATOMS: atom_id res chain seq x y z
N MET A 1 38.17 -31.51 -24.77
CA MET A 1 38.96 -30.50 -25.48
C MET A 1 38.14 -29.22 -25.47
N ASP A 2 37.98 -28.58 -24.31
CA ASP A 2 38.93 -27.67 -23.65
C ASP A 2 38.61 -26.22 -24.10
N GLN A 3 38.30 -25.23 -23.28
CA GLN A 3 38.45 -25.02 -21.84
C GLN A 3 37.39 -24.02 -21.34
N CYS A 4 36.75 -24.33 -20.22
CA CYS A 4 36.17 -23.34 -19.32
C CYS A 4 37.18 -23.11 -18.18
N SER A 5 37.70 -21.88 -18.08
CA SER A 5 38.49 -21.38 -16.94
C SER A 5 37.64 -20.28 -16.28
N GLY A 6 37.23 -20.31 -15.01
CA GLY A 6 37.78 -21.03 -13.87
C GLY A 6 38.34 -20.10 -12.79
N THR A 7 37.78 -18.91 -12.55
CA THR A 7 38.04 -18.09 -11.34
C THR A 7 37.00 -16.97 -11.17
N SER A 8 35.83 -17.27 -10.57
CA SER A 8 35.02 -16.24 -9.87
C SER A 8 33.95 -16.85 -8.95
N LEU A 9 34.26 -17.97 -8.32
CA LEU A 9 33.37 -18.61 -7.32
C LEU A 9 34.00 -18.66 -5.91
N GLN A 10 35.15 -18.01 -5.70
CA GLN A 10 35.82 -17.89 -4.40
C GLN A 10 35.88 -16.46 -3.84
N LEU A 11 35.32 -15.46 -4.54
CA LEU A 11 35.27 -14.06 -4.08
C LEU A 11 33.89 -13.61 -3.58
N CYS A 12 32.82 -14.39 -3.78
CA CYS A 12 31.51 -14.12 -3.17
C CYS A 12 31.24 -14.95 -1.89
N GLN A 13 32.13 -15.89 -1.56
CA GLN A 13 32.01 -16.77 -0.39
C GLN A 13 32.79 -16.26 0.85
N ARG A 14 33.40 -15.07 0.76
CA ARG A 14 34.10 -14.38 1.85
C ARG A 14 33.37 -13.16 2.42
N ALA A 15 32.15 -12.85 1.95
CA ALA A 15 31.28 -11.82 2.52
C ALA A 15 30.27 -12.34 3.57
N TRP A 16 30.28 -13.64 3.86
CA TRP A 16 29.39 -14.29 4.84
C TRP A 16 30.13 -14.89 6.07
N GLN A 17 31.40 -14.53 6.29
CA GLN A 17 32.20 -14.96 7.44
C GLN A 17 32.80 -13.81 8.26
N ALA A 18 32.12 -12.66 8.30
CA ALA A 18 32.48 -11.56 9.19
C ALA A 18 31.25 -11.03 9.95
N LEU A 19 30.52 -11.93 10.65
CA LEU A 19 29.53 -11.59 11.68
C LEU A 19 29.22 -12.80 12.58
N ALA A 20 30.25 -13.57 12.93
CA ALA A 20 30.18 -14.56 14.00
C ALA A 20 31.27 -14.23 15.01
N VAL A 21 30.85 -13.82 16.21
CA VAL A 21 31.48 -14.00 17.54
C VAL A 21 31.02 -12.85 18.44
N CYS A 22 29.94 -13.10 19.17
CA CYS A 22 29.81 -12.82 20.61
C CYS A 22 28.45 -13.32 21.10
N VAL A 23 28.29 -14.65 21.14
CA VAL A 23 27.35 -15.27 22.07
C VAL A 23 28.02 -15.20 23.43
N ARG A 24 27.58 -14.30 24.31
CA ARG A 24 27.78 -14.48 25.75
C ARG A 24 26.51 -15.12 26.31
N ALA A 25 26.67 -16.36 26.75
CA ALA A 25 25.69 -17.08 27.53
C ALA A 25 25.34 -16.28 28.79
N VAL A 26 24.07 -15.87 28.91
CA VAL A 26 23.49 -15.44 30.18
C VAL A 26 23.02 -16.72 30.87
N ALA A 27 23.83 -17.22 31.81
CA ALA A 27 23.42 -18.30 32.69
C ALA A 27 22.42 -17.76 33.73
N CYS A 28 21.12 -17.83 33.43
CA CYS A 28 20.07 -17.69 34.43
C CYS A 28 19.96 -19.01 35.22
N ARG A 29 20.49 -19.05 36.45
CA ARG A 29 20.16 -20.12 37.40
C ARG A 29 18.75 -19.90 37.94
N ILE A 30 17.85 -20.83 37.65
CA ILE A 30 16.53 -20.92 38.26
C ILE A 30 16.69 -21.65 39.60
N GLY A 31 16.53 -20.94 40.72
CA GLY A 31 16.42 -21.54 42.05
C GLY A 31 15.02 -22.13 42.29
N PRO A 32 14.86 -23.08 43.23
CA PRO A 32 13.59 -23.77 43.44
C PRO A 32 12.50 -22.83 43.98
N ARG A 33 11.27 -23.10 43.53
CA ARG A 33 10.02 -22.43 43.92
C ARG A 33 9.86 -22.38 45.45
N GLN A 34 9.81 -21.18 46.00
CA GLN A 34 9.12 -20.91 47.26
C GLN A 34 7.99 -19.91 47.02
N SER A 35 6.85 -20.22 47.61
CA SER A 35 5.60 -19.50 47.58
C SER A 35 5.68 -18.11 48.23
N ARG A 36 4.90 -17.18 47.68
CA ARG A 36 4.45 -15.86 48.21
C ARG A 36 5.12 -14.61 47.61
N SER A 37 4.24 -13.83 46.97
CA SER A 37 4.05 -12.37 47.06
C SER A 37 5.20 -11.42 46.73
N TYR A 38 4.95 -10.59 45.71
CA TYR A 38 5.65 -9.39 45.19
C TYR A 38 6.80 -9.60 44.18
N PRO A 39 6.81 -8.85 43.06
CA PRO A 39 7.88 -8.93 42.06
C PRO A 39 9.11 -8.10 42.49
N PRO A 40 10.34 -8.64 42.41
CA PRO A 40 11.56 -7.86 42.63
C PRO A 40 12.01 -7.14 41.36
N ALA A 41 12.53 -5.92 41.55
CA ALA A 41 13.14 -5.09 40.52
C ALA A 41 14.46 -5.70 40.01
N LEU A 42 14.59 -5.84 38.69
CA LEU A 42 15.83 -6.21 38.01
C LEU A 42 16.81 -5.04 38.01
N ARG A 43 17.92 -5.16 38.75
CA ARG A 43 19.09 -4.29 38.63
C ARG A 43 20.16 -4.99 37.80
N CYS A 44 20.36 -4.54 36.57
CA CYS A 44 21.52 -4.91 35.75
C CYS A 44 22.64 -3.88 35.95
N ARG A 45 23.78 -4.30 36.51
CA ARG A 45 25.02 -3.52 36.51
C ARG A 45 25.77 -3.81 35.21
N PHE A 46 26.01 -2.78 34.40
CA PHE A 46 26.93 -2.84 33.26
C PHE A 46 28.31 -2.35 33.71
N THR A 47 29.30 -3.25 33.67
CA THR A 47 30.72 -2.91 33.76
C THR A 47 31.39 -3.38 32.47
N GLY A 48 31.75 -2.45 31.60
CA GLY A 48 32.46 -2.73 30.35
C GLY A 48 32.94 -1.43 29.70
N ALA A 49 34.26 -1.25 29.67
CA ALA A 49 34.96 -0.08 29.20
C ALA A 49 34.79 0.14 27.68
N LEU A 50 34.61 1.40 27.30
CA LEU A 50 34.49 1.87 25.91
C LEU A 50 35.90 2.09 25.33
N LEU A 51 36.33 1.23 24.40
CA LEU A 51 37.53 1.46 23.60
C LEU A 51 37.14 2.29 22.36
N VAL A 52 37.50 3.57 22.35
CA VAL A 52 37.34 4.47 21.21
C VAL A 52 38.56 4.33 20.31
N ILE A 53 38.38 3.79 19.10
CA ILE A 53 39.39 3.82 18.05
C ILE A 53 39.01 4.94 17.08
N VAL A 54 39.77 6.03 17.12
CA VAL A 54 39.71 7.11 16.13
C VAL A 54 40.61 6.70 14.95
N LEU A 55 39.99 6.35 13.83
CA LEU A 55 40.69 6.24 12.55
C LEU A 55 40.27 7.42 11.67
N GLY A 56 41.16 8.40 11.58
CA GLY A 56 41.09 9.45 10.57
C GLY A 56 41.47 8.88 9.21
N ALA A 57 40.60 9.05 8.23
CA ALA A 57 40.93 8.86 6.82
C ALA A 57 40.49 10.11 6.06
N SER A 58 41.49 10.75 5.45
CA SER A 58 41.44 12.00 4.74
C SER A 58 40.44 11.99 3.58
N ALA A 59 39.77 13.12 3.42
CA ALA A 59 38.89 13.44 2.30
C ALA A 59 39.67 13.45 0.97
N LEU A 60 39.23 12.61 0.04
CA LEU A 60 39.44 12.79 -1.40
C LEU A 60 38.07 13.11 -1.99
N MET A 61 37.86 14.37 -2.32
CA MET A 61 36.69 14.87 -3.01
C MET A 61 36.70 14.36 -4.45
N SER A 62 35.99 13.27 -4.71
CA SER A 62 35.59 12.89 -6.06
C SER A 62 34.30 13.63 -6.41
N ALA A 63 34.35 14.39 -7.50
CA ALA A 63 33.22 15.13 -8.03
C ALA A 63 31.99 14.22 -8.26
N PRO A 64 30.75 14.70 -8.03
CA PRO A 64 29.56 13.91 -8.31
C PRO A 64 29.36 13.75 -9.82
N PRO A 65 29.08 12.54 -10.35
CA PRO A 65 28.70 12.38 -11.73
C PRO A 65 27.35 13.07 -11.99
N SER A 66 27.40 13.99 -12.95
CA SER A 66 26.28 14.77 -13.48
C SER A 66 25.44 13.92 -14.45
N PHE A 67 24.11 13.97 -14.29
CA PHE A 67 23.07 13.70 -15.28
C PHE A 67 23.06 12.33 -16.01
N ALA A 68 22.56 11.28 -15.33
CA ALA A 68 22.07 10.06 -15.98
C ALA A 68 20.69 9.56 -15.45
N GLY A 69 20.02 10.29 -14.54
CA GLY A 69 18.82 9.79 -13.85
C GLY A 69 17.46 10.02 -14.54
N LYS A 70 17.39 10.80 -15.62
CA LYS A 70 16.09 11.14 -16.24
C LYS A 70 15.55 10.06 -17.17
N THR A 71 16.41 9.34 -17.89
CA THR A 71 16.02 8.31 -18.86
C THR A 71 15.62 7.00 -18.19
N GLU A 72 16.30 6.61 -17.11
CA GLU A 72 15.99 5.39 -16.35
C GLU A 72 14.65 5.52 -15.59
N HIS A 73 14.41 6.68 -14.97
CA HIS A 73 13.16 6.91 -14.26
C HIS A 73 11.96 7.00 -15.22
N ALA A 74 12.08 7.70 -16.36
CA ALA A 74 11.01 7.80 -17.35
C ALA A 74 10.65 6.42 -17.96
N ASN A 75 11.64 5.56 -18.20
CA ASN A 75 11.41 4.20 -18.70
C ASN A 75 10.69 3.33 -17.65
N SER A 76 11.07 3.46 -16.37
CA SER A 76 10.42 2.73 -15.26
C SER A 76 8.95 3.13 -15.09
N THR A 77 8.62 4.42 -15.23
CA THR A 77 7.24 4.91 -15.13
C THR A 77 6.38 4.43 -16.29
N GLY A 78 6.91 4.43 -17.52
CA GLY A 78 6.19 3.90 -18.69
C GLY A 78 5.85 2.41 -18.56
N ILE A 79 6.77 1.60 -18.00
CA ILE A 79 6.52 0.18 -17.71
C ILE A 79 5.43 0.02 -16.63
N ALA A 80 5.51 0.81 -15.55
CA ALA A 80 4.54 0.78 -14.47
C ALA A 80 3.12 1.18 -14.93
N GLU A 81 3.02 2.20 -15.77
CA GLU A 81 1.75 2.67 -16.36
C GLU A 81 1.14 1.60 -17.26
N GLN A 82 1.94 1.02 -18.16
CA GLN A 82 1.47 -0.05 -19.03
C GLN A 82 0.98 -1.26 -18.22
N ARG A 83 1.69 -1.60 -17.14
CA ARG A 83 1.29 -2.69 -16.23
C ARG A 83 -0.03 -2.39 -15.51
N ALA A 84 -0.17 -1.17 -14.95
CA ALA A 84 -1.41 -0.74 -14.31
C ALA A 84 -2.59 -0.77 -15.31
N LEU A 85 -2.39 -0.27 -16.53
CA LEU A 85 -3.40 -0.25 -17.57
C LEU A 85 -3.85 -1.66 -17.97
N LEU A 86 -2.92 -2.61 -18.11
CA LEU A 86 -3.23 -4.00 -18.41
C LEU A 86 -4.10 -4.62 -17.32
N ILE A 87 -3.79 -4.37 -16.04
CA ILE A 87 -4.59 -4.86 -14.92
C ILE A 87 -5.98 -4.22 -14.94
N LEU A 88 -6.07 -2.89 -15.06
CA LEU A 88 -7.35 -2.17 -15.10
C LEU A 88 -8.24 -2.68 -16.23
N ARG A 89 -7.70 -2.89 -17.44
CA ARG A 89 -8.44 -3.44 -18.58
C ARG A 89 -8.90 -4.87 -18.35
N ALA A 90 -8.08 -5.72 -17.72
CA ALA A 90 -8.47 -7.10 -17.41
C ALA A 90 -9.56 -7.21 -16.33
N LEU A 91 -9.58 -6.25 -15.39
CA LEU A 91 -10.60 -6.15 -14.35
C LEU A 91 -11.90 -5.52 -14.89
N TRP A 92 -11.81 -4.64 -15.89
CA TRP A 92 -12.98 -3.97 -16.45
C TRP A 92 -13.92 -4.95 -17.16
N LEU A 93 -15.22 -4.86 -16.86
CA LEU A 93 -16.27 -5.58 -17.56
C LEU A 93 -17.04 -4.62 -18.47
N PRO A 94 -16.80 -4.64 -19.79
CA PRO A 94 -17.43 -3.71 -20.73
C PRO A 94 -18.94 -3.83 -20.74
N THR A 95 -19.62 -2.69 -20.79
CA THR A 95 -21.08 -2.62 -20.94
C THR A 95 -21.49 -1.61 -22.00
N ARG A 96 -22.76 -1.66 -22.43
CA ARG A 96 -23.31 -0.66 -23.37
C ARG A 96 -23.44 0.74 -22.75
N ASP A 97 -23.42 0.82 -21.42
CA ASP A 97 -23.58 2.06 -20.68
C ASP A 97 -22.24 2.76 -20.42
N ASP A 98 -21.10 2.13 -20.76
CA ASP A 98 -19.78 2.67 -20.55
C ASP A 98 -19.63 4.07 -21.20
N ALA A 99 -19.04 5.01 -20.46
CA ALA A 99 -18.79 6.34 -20.98
C ALA A 99 -17.88 6.29 -22.22
N LYS A 100 -18.15 7.11 -23.23
CA LYS A 100 -17.34 7.19 -24.47
C LYS A 100 -15.86 7.50 -24.20
N THR A 101 -15.56 8.15 -23.08
CA THR A 101 -14.20 8.54 -22.66
C THR A 101 -13.51 7.49 -21.79
N LEU A 102 -14.15 6.34 -21.54
CA LEU A 102 -13.66 5.34 -20.59
C LEU A 102 -12.22 4.87 -20.87
N GLN A 103 -11.86 4.60 -22.13
CA GLN A 103 -10.50 4.12 -22.43
C GLN A 103 -9.44 5.19 -22.11
N GLN A 104 -9.76 6.46 -22.30
CA GLN A 104 -8.89 7.57 -21.93
C GLN A 104 -8.84 7.71 -20.40
N ASP A 105 -9.96 7.54 -19.72
CA ASP A 105 -10.01 7.56 -18.26
C ASP A 105 -9.20 6.42 -17.63
N LEU A 106 -9.24 5.22 -18.20
CA LEU A 106 -8.41 4.10 -17.74
C LEU A 106 -6.92 4.37 -17.96
N GLN A 107 -6.54 5.04 -19.05
CA GLN A 107 -5.15 5.46 -19.28
C GLN A 107 -4.70 6.47 -18.21
N VAL A 108 -5.51 7.51 -17.97
CA VAL A 108 -5.18 8.55 -16.98
C VAL A 108 -5.13 7.95 -15.57
N LEU A 109 -6.05 7.04 -15.24
CA LEU A 109 -6.05 6.32 -13.97
C LEU A 109 -4.82 5.42 -13.83
N ALA A 110 -4.39 4.75 -14.91
CA ALA A 110 -3.18 3.93 -14.92
C ALA A 110 -1.93 4.78 -14.64
N GLY A 111 -1.80 5.94 -15.30
CA GLY A 111 -0.72 6.89 -15.04
C GLY A 111 -0.73 7.39 -13.60
N TYR A 112 -1.92 7.74 -13.07
CA TYR A 112 -2.08 8.12 -11.67
C TYR A 112 -1.63 7.01 -10.71
N ILE A 113 -1.96 5.76 -10.97
CA ILE A 113 -1.55 4.64 -10.11
C ILE A 113 -0.04 4.37 -10.24
N ALA A 114 0.51 4.44 -11.46
CA ALA A 114 1.90 4.09 -11.75
C ALA A 114 2.94 5.04 -11.15
N GLU A 115 2.60 6.33 -11.03
CA GLU A 115 3.44 7.31 -10.33
C GLU A 115 3.61 7.01 -8.84
N ARG A 116 2.81 6.10 -8.27
CA ARG A 116 2.64 5.89 -6.82
C ARG A 116 2.82 4.41 -6.47
N PRO A 117 4.01 3.99 -6.02
CA PRO A 117 4.32 2.59 -5.80
C PRO A 117 3.35 1.85 -4.88
N GLN A 118 2.84 2.53 -3.85
CA GLN A 118 1.88 1.96 -2.90
C GLN A 118 0.51 1.69 -3.54
N ALA A 119 0.05 2.57 -4.42
CA ALA A 119 -1.20 2.39 -5.17
C ALA A 119 -1.05 1.28 -6.22
N LEU A 120 0.10 1.24 -6.90
CA LEU A 120 0.41 0.17 -7.86
C LEU A 120 0.45 -1.20 -7.17
N ALA A 121 1.12 -1.31 -6.03
CA ALA A 121 1.17 -2.54 -5.24
C ALA A 121 -0.23 -3.01 -4.80
N LEU A 122 -1.12 -2.08 -4.42
CA LEU A 122 -2.52 -2.40 -4.11
C LEU A 122 -3.27 -2.93 -5.35
N LEU A 123 -3.08 -2.32 -6.51
CA LEU A 123 -3.71 -2.80 -7.76
C LEU A 123 -3.19 -4.19 -8.17
N GLU A 124 -1.89 -4.43 -8.00
CA GLU A 124 -1.26 -5.71 -8.29
C GLU A 124 -1.69 -6.82 -7.34
N SER A 125 -1.94 -6.52 -6.06
CA SER A 125 -2.34 -7.54 -5.08
C SER A 125 -3.69 -8.19 -5.40
N VAL A 126 -4.58 -7.46 -6.09
CA VAL A 126 -5.88 -7.95 -6.55
C VAL A 126 -5.86 -8.44 -8.00
N ALA A 127 -4.74 -8.33 -8.70
CA ALA A 127 -4.62 -8.85 -10.06
C ALA A 127 -4.82 -10.38 -10.09
N GLY A 128 -5.61 -10.86 -11.04
CA GLY A 128 -5.96 -12.28 -11.15
C GLY A 128 -6.93 -12.80 -10.07
N LYS A 129 -7.38 -11.96 -9.13
CA LYS A 129 -8.46 -12.33 -8.20
C LYS A 129 -9.82 -12.20 -8.88
N ALA A 130 -10.86 -12.71 -8.22
CA ALA A 130 -12.24 -12.62 -8.69
C ALA A 130 -12.83 -11.19 -8.47
N LEU A 131 -12.15 -10.19 -9.03
CA LEU A 131 -12.55 -8.78 -9.01
C LEU A 131 -12.98 -8.36 -10.42
N LYS A 132 -14.07 -7.61 -10.49
CA LYS A 132 -14.49 -6.89 -11.69
C LYS A 132 -14.78 -5.42 -11.41
N ILE A 133 -14.58 -4.58 -12.40
CA ILE A 133 -14.94 -3.16 -12.36
C ILE A 133 -16.03 -2.93 -13.39
N ARG A 134 -17.10 -2.21 -13.02
CA ARG A 134 -18.21 -1.86 -13.90
C ARG A 134 -18.48 -0.37 -13.82
N TYR A 135 -18.72 0.24 -14.97
CA TYR A 135 -19.22 1.61 -14.96
C TYR A 135 -20.62 1.68 -14.36
N ARG A 136 -20.84 2.68 -13.51
CA ARG A 136 -22.17 3.07 -13.07
C ARG A 136 -22.18 4.56 -12.72
N LYS A 137 -22.94 5.33 -13.49
CA LYS A 137 -23.02 6.79 -13.34
C LYS A 137 -23.39 7.19 -11.90
N GLY A 138 -22.61 8.10 -11.33
CA GLY A 138 -22.83 8.68 -10.00
C GLY A 138 -22.70 7.69 -8.86
N GLU A 139 -21.90 6.63 -9.01
CA GLU A 139 -21.75 5.60 -7.99
C GLU A 139 -20.30 5.20 -7.77
N PHE A 140 -19.91 5.18 -6.49
CA PHE A 140 -18.76 4.42 -6.00
C PHE A 140 -19.26 3.48 -4.93
N ARG A 141 -19.11 2.19 -5.20
CA ARG A 141 -19.29 1.17 -4.17
C ARG A 141 -18.63 -0.12 -4.60
N THR A 142 -18.16 -0.87 -3.63
CA THR A 142 -17.75 -2.25 -3.80
C THR A 142 -18.87 -3.15 -3.34
N LYS A 143 -19.34 -4.03 -4.23
CA LYS A 143 -20.26 -5.12 -3.90
C LYS A 143 -19.47 -6.42 -3.78
N VAL A 144 -19.58 -7.08 -2.64
CA VAL A 144 -18.96 -8.40 -2.41
C VAL A 144 -20.01 -9.49 -2.56
N SER A 145 -19.70 -10.54 -3.31
CA SER A 145 -20.47 -11.77 -3.38
C SER A 145 -19.83 -12.79 -2.45
N ALA A 146 -20.55 -13.18 -1.40
CA ALA A 146 -20.06 -14.09 -0.38
C ALA A 146 -21.20 -14.97 0.18
N THR A 147 -20.81 -16.08 0.78
CA THR A 147 -21.63 -16.85 1.73
C THR A 147 -21.08 -16.62 3.14
N ASN A 148 -21.69 -17.25 4.16
CA ASN A 148 -21.16 -17.19 5.53
C ASN A 148 -19.74 -17.79 5.68
N PHE A 149 -19.25 -18.53 4.68
CA PHE A 149 -18.00 -19.30 4.77
C PHE A 149 -16.93 -18.88 3.77
N ARG A 150 -17.30 -18.16 2.71
CA ARG A 150 -16.37 -17.83 1.62
C ARG A 150 -16.79 -16.57 0.87
N VAL A 151 -15.81 -15.75 0.52
CA VAL A 151 -15.93 -14.69 -0.49
C VAL A 151 -15.68 -15.28 -1.88
N HIS A 152 -16.64 -15.09 -2.79
CA HIS A 152 -16.58 -15.62 -4.16
C HIS A 152 -16.00 -14.61 -5.14
N ALA A 153 -16.42 -13.35 -5.04
CA ALA A 153 -16.03 -12.29 -5.95
C ALA A 153 -16.30 -10.91 -5.34
N ALA A 154 -15.69 -9.88 -5.91
CA ALA A 154 -16.03 -8.49 -5.67
C ALA A 154 -16.28 -7.75 -6.99
N THR A 155 -17.13 -6.74 -6.95
CA THR A 155 -17.40 -5.84 -8.07
C THR A 155 -17.35 -4.40 -7.60
N ILE A 156 -16.44 -3.63 -8.17
CA ILE A 156 -16.39 -2.17 -7.97
C ILE A 156 -17.28 -1.52 -9.01
N TYR A 157 -18.27 -0.77 -8.56
CA TYR A 157 -19.01 0.18 -9.41
C TYR A 157 -18.28 1.51 -9.35
N PHE A 158 -17.97 2.06 -10.53
CA PHE A 158 -17.06 3.18 -10.68
C PHE A 158 -17.55 4.18 -11.72
N ASP A 159 -17.58 5.46 -11.38
CA ASP A 159 -17.79 6.56 -12.33
C ASP A 159 -16.54 7.45 -12.43
N PRO A 160 -15.78 7.46 -13.53
CA PRO A 160 -14.60 8.32 -13.69
C PRO A 160 -14.92 9.84 -13.73
N ARG A 161 -16.20 10.23 -13.60
CA ARG A 161 -16.70 11.60 -13.57
C ARG A 161 -17.40 11.96 -12.26
N SER A 162 -17.24 11.16 -11.21
CA SER A 162 -17.76 11.49 -9.89
C SER A 162 -16.61 11.66 -8.89
N ALA A 163 -16.49 12.81 -8.25
CA ALA A 163 -15.62 13.01 -7.09
C ALA A 163 -16.44 12.87 -5.80
N ALA A 164 -15.77 12.93 -4.64
CA ALA A 164 -16.44 12.95 -3.34
C ALA A 164 -15.99 14.16 -2.51
N HIS A 165 -16.96 14.85 -1.90
CA HIS A 165 -16.75 15.91 -0.93
C HIS A 165 -17.19 15.42 0.45
N PHE A 166 -16.27 15.38 1.40
CA PHE A 166 -16.53 15.00 2.78
C PHE A 166 -16.97 16.20 3.62
N SER A 167 -17.67 15.95 4.72
CA SER A 167 -17.98 17.01 5.67
C SER A 167 -16.69 17.55 6.31
N GLN A 168 -16.62 18.86 6.55
CA GLN A 168 -15.43 19.50 7.13
C GLN A 168 -15.06 18.94 8.51
N GLN A 169 -16.05 18.51 9.31
CA GLN A 169 -15.80 17.87 10.62
C GLN A 169 -15.11 16.51 10.50
N GLY A 170 -15.15 15.89 9.31
CA GLY A 170 -14.57 14.59 9.05
C GLY A 170 -13.11 14.63 8.60
N CYS A 171 -12.56 15.79 8.24
CA CYS A 171 -11.21 15.93 7.67
C CYS A 171 -10.19 16.28 8.75
N LEU A 172 -9.03 15.63 8.73
CA LEU A 172 -8.07 15.67 9.83
C LEU A 172 -7.10 16.86 9.79
N GLU A 173 -6.88 17.46 8.61
CA GLU A 173 -5.86 18.51 8.46
C GLU A 173 -6.43 19.85 7.97
N ASN A 174 -6.97 19.88 6.75
CA ASN A 174 -7.48 21.11 6.14
C ASN A 174 -8.52 20.80 5.05
N SER A 175 -9.12 21.84 4.47
CA SER A 175 -10.19 21.71 3.46
C SER A 175 -9.74 21.04 2.16
N ALA A 176 -8.45 21.05 1.80
CA ALA A 176 -7.94 20.33 0.64
C ALA A 176 -7.98 18.80 0.85
N THR A 177 -7.93 18.35 2.10
CA THR A 177 -8.08 16.92 2.48
C THR A 177 -9.54 16.46 2.58
N CYS A 178 -10.50 17.34 2.29
CA CYS A 178 -11.94 17.03 2.30
C CYS A 178 -12.49 16.61 0.95
N GLN A 179 -11.65 16.49 -0.08
CA GLN A 179 -12.09 16.20 -1.43
C GLN A 179 -11.28 15.02 -1.98
N ALA A 180 -11.99 14.04 -2.54
CA ALA A 180 -11.40 12.90 -3.22
C ALA A 180 -11.68 13.02 -4.71
N SER A 181 -10.63 12.94 -5.52
CA SER A 181 -10.78 12.76 -6.96
C SER A 181 -11.41 11.38 -7.25
N PRO A 182 -11.96 11.15 -8.45
CA PRO A 182 -12.43 9.81 -8.82
C PRO A 182 -11.35 8.72 -8.67
N ALA A 183 -10.08 9.05 -8.87
CA ALA A 183 -8.97 8.11 -8.69
C ALA A 183 -8.76 7.76 -7.20
N ASP A 184 -8.94 8.74 -6.30
CA ASP A 184 -8.85 8.49 -4.86
C ASP A 184 -10.05 7.65 -4.37
N THR A 185 -11.27 7.93 -4.87
CA THR A 185 -12.45 7.10 -4.56
C THR A 185 -12.29 5.69 -5.13
N PHE A 186 -11.68 5.53 -6.30
CA PHE A 186 -11.34 4.20 -6.84
C PHE A 186 -10.42 3.43 -5.91
N LEU A 187 -9.34 4.06 -5.41
CA LEU A 187 -8.40 3.41 -4.49
C LEU A 187 -9.07 3.04 -3.16
N HIS A 188 -10.01 3.84 -2.68
CA HIS A 188 -10.83 3.48 -1.52
C HIS A 188 -11.63 2.20 -1.78
N GLU A 189 -12.36 2.11 -2.89
CA GLU A 189 -13.11 0.92 -3.25
C GLU A 189 -12.20 -0.30 -3.50
N LEU A 190 -11.00 -0.05 -4.02
CA LEU A 190 -9.99 -1.09 -4.19
C LEU A 190 -9.51 -1.67 -2.85
N LEU A 191 -9.43 -0.85 -1.79
CA LEU A 191 -9.15 -1.33 -0.43
C LEU A 191 -10.28 -2.23 0.09
N HIS A 192 -11.54 -1.88 -0.15
CA HIS A 192 -12.68 -2.76 0.16
C HIS A 192 -12.56 -4.10 -0.55
N ALA A 193 -12.31 -4.08 -1.85
CA ALA A 193 -12.16 -5.29 -2.65
C ALA A 193 -10.95 -6.13 -2.19
N SER A 194 -9.82 -5.49 -1.90
CA SER A 194 -8.61 -6.15 -1.38
C SER A 194 -8.88 -6.84 -0.05
N ALA A 195 -9.52 -6.17 0.91
CA ALA A 195 -9.86 -6.75 2.20
C ALA A 195 -10.79 -7.97 2.04
N ALA A 196 -11.79 -7.88 1.16
CA ALA A 196 -12.71 -8.98 0.91
C ALA A 196 -12.03 -10.19 0.24
N LEU A 197 -11.15 -9.96 -0.73
CA LEU A 197 -10.58 -11.02 -1.57
C LEU A 197 -9.28 -11.62 -1.02
N LEU A 198 -8.50 -10.87 -0.23
CA LEU A 198 -7.21 -11.31 0.30
C LEU A 198 -7.29 -11.63 1.79
N ASP A 199 -8.04 -10.82 2.57
CA ASP A 199 -8.22 -10.98 4.01
C ASP A 199 -9.59 -11.60 4.33
N SER A 200 -10.03 -12.56 3.51
CA SER A 200 -11.44 -13.02 3.49
C SER A 200 -11.94 -13.58 4.81
N ALA A 201 -11.06 -14.21 5.62
CA ALA A 201 -11.43 -14.71 6.94
C ALA A 201 -11.80 -13.58 7.90
N ASP A 202 -11.06 -12.48 7.87
CA ASP A 202 -11.33 -11.30 8.70
C ASP A 202 -12.58 -10.58 8.21
N PHE A 203 -12.70 -10.43 6.89
CA PHE A 203 -13.89 -9.86 6.25
C PHE A 203 -15.19 -10.60 6.63
N LEU A 204 -15.18 -11.94 6.61
CA LEU A 204 -16.36 -12.74 6.97
C LEU A 204 -16.72 -12.66 8.46
N ARG A 205 -15.77 -12.31 9.33
CA ARG A 205 -16.05 -12.05 10.76
C ARG A 205 -16.69 -10.69 11.00
N THR A 206 -16.48 -9.74 10.10
CA THR A 206 -16.95 -8.35 10.26
C THR A 206 -18.20 -8.06 9.43
N VAL A 207 -18.49 -8.81 8.37
CA VAL A 207 -19.60 -8.56 7.44
C VAL A 207 -20.56 -9.74 7.41
N THR A 208 -21.87 -9.45 7.56
CA THR A 208 -22.92 -10.43 7.28
C THR A 208 -23.29 -10.40 5.79
N PRO A 209 -23.44 -11.55 5.10
CA PRO A 209 -23.67 -11.58 3.65
C PRO A 209 -24.95 -10.88 3.17
N ALA A 210 -25.91 -10.64 4.07
CA ALA A 210 -27.18 -10.00 3.77
C ALA A 210 -27.12 -8.46 3.77
N SER A 211 -26.03 -7.84 4.25
CA SER A 211 -25.97 -6.39 4.36
C SER A 211 -25.52 -5.73 3.05
N ALA A 212 -26.34 -4.81 2.55
CA ALA A 212 -25.96 -3.92 1.44
C ALA A 212 -24.97 -2.82 1.85
N ILE A 213 -24.74 -2.65 3.16
CA ILE A 213 -23.90 -1.61 3.77
C ILE A 213 -22.82 -2.29 4.62
N TYR A 214 -21.56 -1.87 4.47
CA TYR A 214 -20.49 -2.38 5.31
C TYR A 214 -20.69 -1.95 6.77
N PRO A 215 -20.49 -2.85 7.74
CA PRO A 215 -20.54 -2.49 9.15
C PRO A 215 -19.49 -1.44 9.52
N HIS A 216 -19.80 -0.58 10.48
CA HIS A 216 -18.94 0.53 10.92
C HIS A 216 -17.49 0.12 11.23
N ARG A 217 -17.29 -1.10 11.76
CA ARG A 217 -15.95 -1.63 12.04
C ARG A 217 -15.13 -1.81 10.76
N HIS A 218 -15.69 -2.46 9.74
CA HIS A 218 -15.03 -2.65 8.45
C HIS A 218 -14.66 -1.31 7.83
N GLU A 219 -15.61 -0.37 7.82
CA GLU A 219 -15.39 1.00 7.34
C GLU A 219 -14.26 1.72 8.06
N SER A 220 -14.20 1.60 9.40
CA SER A 220 -13.14 2.22 10.20
C SER A 220 -11.76 1.64 9.87
N GLU A 221 -11.68 0.33 9.65
CA GLU A 221 -10.45 -0.36 9.26
C GLU A 221 -10.00 0.05 7.85
N ILE A 222 -10.94 0.17 6.89
CA ILE A 222 -10.63 0.67 5.54
C ILE A 222 -10.18 2.13 5.58
N ILE A 223 -10.83 3.00 6.34
CA ILE A 223 -10.40 4.41 6.50
C ILE A 223 -8.99 4.51 7.11
N ALA A 224 -8.64 3.60 8.04
CA ALA A 224 -7.28 3.54 8.56
C ALA A 224 -6.26 3.14 7.49
N ARG A 225 -6.55 2.13 6.67
CA ARG A 225 -5.71 1.71 5.54
C ARG A 225 -5.62 2.79 4.46
N GLU A 226 -6.72 3.47 4.17
CA GLU A 226 -6.79 4.61 3.23
C GLU A 226 -5.85 5.73 3.67
N ARG A 227 -5.91 6.15 4.93
CA ARG A 227 -5.01 7.18 5.46
C ARG A 227 -3.55 6.75 5.33
N GLN A 228 -3.21 5.51 5.65
CA GLN A 228 -1.84 5.01 5.48
C GLN A 228 -1.39 5.07 4.02
N LEU A 229 -2.22 4.61 3.09
CA LEU A 229 -1.96 4.66 1.66
C LEU A 229 -1.77 6.10 1.17
N PHE A 230 -2.70 6.99 1.50
CA PHE A 230 -2.69 8.38 1.05
C PHE A 230 -1.57 9.19 1.69
N THR A 231 -1.25 8.99 2.97
CA THR A 231 -0.07 9.60 3.59
C THR A 231 1.21 9.16 2.86
N ALA A 232 1.35 7.87 2.52
CA ALA A 232 2.52 7.38 1.80
C ALA A 232 2.62 7.91 0.36
N MET A 233 1.49 8.02 -0.34
CA MET A 233 1.43 8.65 -1.68
C MET A 233 1.78 10.14 -1.61
N THR A 234 1.23 10.86 -0.63
CA THR A 234 1.49 12.30 -0.42
C THR A 234 2.94 12.56 -0.03
N ALA A 235 3.56 11.70 0.77
CA ALA A 235 4.98 11.79 1.07
C ALA A 235 5.86 11.64 -0.19
N ALA A 236 5.40 10.89 -1.19
CA ALA A 236 6.14 10.67 -2.44
C ALA A 236 6.02 11.83 -3.43
N ASP A 237 4.86 12.48 -3.54
CA ASP A 237 4.59 13.50 -4.57
C ASP A 237 4.17 14.88 -4.07
N SER A 238 4.10 15.07 -2.74
CA SER A 238 3.66 16.31 -2.07
C SER A 238 2.26 16.81 -2.46
N ARG A 239 1.41 15.96 -3.05
CA ARG A 239 0.03 16.33 -3.41
C ARG A 239 -0.94 16.01 -2.28
N PRO A 240 -1.77 16.96 -1.83
CA PRO A 240 -2.75 16.69 -0.79
C PRO A 240 -3.76 15.65 -1.27
N ARG A 241 -4.18 14.80 -0.33
CA ARG A 241 -5.15 13.72 -0.55
C ARG A 241 -6.19 13.70 0.57
N PRO A 242 -7.30 12.99 0.38
CA PRO A 242 -8.26 12.78 1.45
C PRO A 242 -7.60 12.26 2.73
N LEU A 243 -7.85 12.90 3.87
CA LEU A 243 -7.47 12.40 5.18
C LEU A 243 -8.67 12.52 6.09
N ARG A 244 -9.57 11.53 6.00
CA ARG A 244 -10.86 11.54 6.67
C ARG A 244 -10.92 10.58 7.86
N SER A 245 -11.85 10.85 8.76
CA SER A 245 -12.18 10.02 9.92
C SER A 245 -13.50 9.26 9.77
N SER A 246 -14.30 9.58 8.74
CA SER A 246 -15.61 8.96 8.51
C SER A 246 -15.91 8.75 7.01
N HIS A 247 -16.92 7.95 6.71
CA HIS A 247 -17.41 7.70 5.35
C HIS A 247 -18.52 8.66 4.91
N ALA A 248 -18.85 9.66 5.74
CA ALA A 248 -19.89 10.63 5.38
C ALA A 248 -19.37 11.62 4.32
N GLY A 249 -20.03 11.65 3.17
CA GLY A 249 -19.72 12.58 2.09
C GLY A 249 -20.83 12.67 1.05
N LYS A 250 -20.65 13.56 0.08
CA LYS A 250 -21.52 13.73 -1.09
C LYS A 250 -20.73 13.49 -2.35
N LEU A 251 -21.33 12.78 -3.30
CA LEU A 251 -20.78 12.67 -4.64
C LEU A 251 -21.04 13.97 -5.41
N VAL A 252 -20.00 14.45 -6.08
CA VAL A 252 -20.02 15.67 -6.89
C VAL A 252 -19.49 15.37 -8.29
N PRO A 253 -19.88 16.12 -9.33
CA PRO A 253 -19.35 15.90 -10.68
C PRO A 253 -17.88 16.32 -10.77
N ALA A 254 -17.08 15.54 -11.51
CA ALA A 254 -15.68 15.81 -11.80
C ALA A 254 -15.43 15.83 -13.32
N ARG A 255 -14.49 16.68 -13.76
CA ARG A 255 -14.16 16.82 -15.20
C ARG A 255 -13.26 15.70 -15.73
N CYS A 256 -12.42 15.13 -14.87
CA CYS A 256 -11.49 14.07 -15.21
C CYS A 256 -11.32 13.09 -14.03
N VAL A 257 -10.78 11.91 -14.29
CA VAL A 257 -10.60 10.86 -13.25
C VAL A 257 -9.67 11.27 -12.11
N THR A 258 -8.79 12.25 -12.31
CA THR A 258 -7.87 12.78 -11.29
C THR A 258 -8.22 14.21 -10.84
N CYS A 259 -9.36 14.75 -11.28
CA CYS A 259 -9.75 16.12 -11.00
C CYS A 259 -10.55 16.19 -9.68
N ILE A 260 -10.37 17.29 -8.95
CA ILE A 260 -11.21 17.73 -7.83
C ILE A 260 -12.00 18.95 -8.31
#